data_AF-A0A7X7QWZ2-F1
#
_entry.id   AF-A0A7X7QWZ2-F1
#
_cell.length_a   1.000
_cell.length_b   1.000
_cell.length_c   1.000
_cell.angle_alpha   90.00
_cell.angle_beta   90.00
_cell.angle_gamma   90.00
#
_symmetry.space_group_name_H-M   'P 1'
#
loop_
_entity.id
_entity.type
_entity.pdbx_description
1 polymer ?
#
loop_
_entity_poly.entity_id
_entity_poly.type
_entity_poly.pdbx_seq_one_letter_code
_entity_poly.pdbx_strand_id
1 'polypeptide(L)'
;RTLDEILYSIEYDECDHLPDFGSNNFEDSFCAILKNDVTELYLKTGIKTICHAHPDVMTVEMAFYGDLLSKDIGSSGYSSKIFNEWQHKTIAHNTITINRQDQTYTPVGEGIWPEGIVEYYDEQHIRAKSKNVYECVDYTRDMKVKENKIYDQFSVKAVEDLELDYAFYSKGECIIENEYEKVDSIGESEGYQHLFDIKKIDNRDTVTVKFELEDKILSVTTEPDEDSVVYIVNSYVNNFNDTRYGIIIRRNGKERIFNVTYECVMK
;
A
#
# COMPACT_ATOMS: atom_id res chain seq x y z
N ARG A 1 -24.67 26.61 13.54
CA ARG A 1 -23.65 25.90 14.33
C ARG A 1 -23.86 24.42 14.17
N THR A 2 -22.87 23.71 13.65
CA THR A 2 -22.89 22.24 13.59
C THR A 2 -22.86 21.65 15.02
N LEU A 3 -23.20 20.36 15.16
CA LEU A 3 -23.18 19.68 16.47
C LEU A 3 -21.78 19.73 17.10
N ASP A 4 -20.73 19.65 16.27
CA ASP A 4 -19.34 19.68 16.69
C ASP A 4 -18.90 21.07 17.18
N GLU A 5 -19.35 22.15 16.53
CA GLU A 5 -19.11 23.53 17.00
C GLU A 5 -19.76 23.81 18.37
N ILE A 6 -20.82 23.08 18.71
CA ILE A 6 -21.53 23.21 19.99
C ILE A 6 -20.83 22.37 21.07
N LEU A 7 -20.37 21.16 20.72
CA LEU A 7 -19.78 20.22 21.67
C LEU A 7 -18.29 20.49 21.93
N TYR A 8 -17.54 20.93 20.94
CA TYR A 8 -16.08 21.01 21.00
C TYR A 8 -15.53 22.43 20.87
N SER A 9 -16.37 23.43 20.60
CA SER A 9 -15.94 24.82 20.34
C SER A 9 -14.88 24.92 19.24
N ILE A 10 -14.87 23.95 18.31
CA ILE A 10 -14.04 23.97 17.11
C ILE A 10 -14.86 24.69 16.05
N GLU A 11 -14.37 25.85 15.59
CA GLU A 11 -14.85 26.47 14.36
C GLU A 11 -14.07 25.84 13.20
N TYR A 12 -14.81 25.22 12.28
CA TYR A 12 -14.23 24.79 11.01
C TYR A 12 -14.39 25.95 10.03
N ASP A 13 -13.32 26.32 9.34
CA ASP A 13 -13.44 27.20 8.19
C ASP A 13 -14.35 26.53 7.16
N GLU A 14 -15.34 27.27 6.65
CA GLU A 14 -16.14 26.77 5.53
C GLU A 14 -15.21 26.54 4.34
N CYS A 15 -15.26 25.33 3.76
CA CYS A 15 -14.52 25.03 2.54
C CYS A 15 -15.15 25.84 1.40
N ASP A 16 -14.55 26.98 1.07
CA ASP A 16 -15.03 27.92 0.06
C ASP A 16 -15.20 27.29 -1.34
N HIS A 17 -14.48 26.20 -1.61
CA HIS A 17 -14.53 25.44 -2.85
C HIS A 17 -14.01 24.01 -2.62
N LEU A 18 -14.82 23.01 -2.99
CA LEU A 18 -14.29 21.66 -3.17
C LEU A 18 -13.37 21.67 -4.40
N PRO A 19 -12.23 20.97 -4.36
CA PRO A 19 -11.39 20.84 -5.54
C PRO A 19 -12.16 20.20 -6.71
N ASP A 20 -11.75 20.56 -7.93
CA ASP A 20 -12.26 19.93 -9.13
C ASP A 20 -12.02 18.41 -9.07
N PHE A 21 -12.99 17.66 -9.59
CA PHE A 21 -12.89 16.21 -9.66
C PHE A 21 -11.74 15.83 -10.61
N GLY A 22 -10.70 15.21 -10.06
CA GLY A 22 -9.48 14.89 -10.80
C GLY A 22 -8.32 14.59 -9.87
N SER A 23 -7.10 14.76 -10.37
CA SER A 23 -5.90 14.71 -9.56
C SER A 23 -5.96 15.83 -8.51
N ASN A 24 -5.80 15.48 -7.23
CA ASN A 24 -5.64 16.48 -6.18
C ASN A 24 -4.64 16.05 -5.09
N ASN A 25 -4.03 17.04 -4.42
CA ASN A 25 -3.17 16.83 -3.27
C ASN A 25 -3.84 17.44 -2.03
N PHE A 26 -4.23 16.57 -1.09
CA PHE A 26 -4.87 16.97 0.16
C PHE A 26 -3.85 16.93 1.29
N GLU A 27 -2.95 17.92 1.32
CA GLU A 27 -1.82 17.97 2.28
C GLU A 27 -2.31 17.87 3.74
N ASP A 28 -3.35 18.61 4.10
CA ASP A 28 -3.94 18.61 5.45
C ASP A 28 -4.56 17.26 5.86
N SER A 29 -4.82 16.38 4.89
CA SER A 29 -5.38 15.05 5.11
C SER A 29 -4.35 13.94 4.90
N PHE A 30 -3.10 14.29 4.56
CA PHE A 30 -2.02 13.36 4.24
C PHE A 30 -2.44 12.31 3.19
N CYS A 31 -3.12 12.77 2.14
CA CYS A 31 -3.46 11.92 1.01
C CYS A 31 -3.45 12.67 -0.31
N ALA A 32 -3.31 11.94 -1.39
CA ALA A 32 -3.33 12.49 -2.74
C ALA A 32 -3.98 11.52 -3.72
N ILE A 33 -4.51 12.09 -4.79
CA ILE A 33 -5.14 11.40 -5.90
C ILE A 33 -4.43 11.82 -7.18
N LEU A 34 -4.08 10.83 -8.01
CA LEU A 34 -3.72 11.03 -9.41
C LEU A 34 -4.78 10.34 -10.27
N LYS A 35 -5.32 11.04 -11.25
CA LYS A 35 -6.42 10.57 -12.08
C LYS A 35 -6.25 11.00 -13.53
N ASN A 36 -6.48 10.05 -14.44
CA ASN A 36 -6.73 10.33 -15.84
C ASN A 36 -8.02 9.60 -16.30
N ASP A 37 -8.27 9.53 -17.60
CA ASP A 37 -9.48 8.92 -18.16
C ASP A 37 -9.67 7.43 -17.81
N VAL A 38 -8.58 6.71 -17.54
CA VAL A 38 -8.56 5.26 -17.37
C VAL A 38 -8.10 4.84 -15.97
N THR A 39 -7.21 5.61 -15.34
CA THR A 39 -6.49 5.22 -14.14
C THR A 39 -6.76 6.20 -13.01
N GLU A 40 -7.06 5.66 -11.83
CA GLU A 40 -7.16 6.41 -10.58
C GLU A 40 -6.22 5.77 -9.56
N LEU A 41 -5.38 6.59 -8.94
CA LEU A 41 -4.45 6.21 -7.90
C LEU A 41 -4.71 7.08 -6.69
N TYR A 42 -4.98 6.45 -5.56
CA TYR A 42 -4.98 7.08 -4.25
C TYR A 42 -3.71 6.70 -3.50
N LEU A 43 -3.06 7.67 -2.86
CA LEU A 43 -1.89 7.49 -2.01
C LEU A 43 -2.16 8.10 -0.64
N LYS A 44 -2.01 7.32 0.42
CA LYS A 44 -2.02 7.79 1.81
C LYS A 44 -0.58 8.11 2.24
N THR A 45 -0.22 9.38 2.32
CA THR A 45 1.16 9.80 2.58
C THR A 45 1.54 9.78 4.06
N GLY A 46 0.55 9.80 4.96
CA GLY A 46 0.75 9.85 6.42
C GLY A 46 -0.55 9.58 7.19
N ILE A 47 -0.55 9.86 8.50
CA ILE A 47 -1.73 9.69 9.37
C ILE A 47 -2.00 10.92 10.22
N LYS A 48 -3.29 11.27 10.37
CA LYS A 48 -3.74 12.42 11.18
C LYS A 48 -4.14 12.03 12.61
N THR A 49 -4.66 10.83 12.81
CA THR A 49 -5.17 10.34 14.11
C THR A 49 -4.90 8.84 14.27
N ILE A 50 -4.50 8.39 15.47
CA ILE A 50 -4.12 6.97 15.69
C ILE A 50 -5.33 6.05 15.88
N CYS A 51 -6.38 6.50 16.59
CA CYS A 51 -7.39 5.58 17.16
C CYS A 51 -8.16 4.76 16.13
N HIS A 52 -8.22 5.23 14.89
CA HIS A 52 -8.91 4.56 13.78
C HIS A 52 -8.02 4.38 12.55
N ALA A 53 -6.76 4.80 12.60
CA ALA A 53 -5.85 4.64 11.47
C ALA A 53 -5.23 3.25 11.50
N HIS A 54 -5.15 2.63 10.34
CA HIS A 54 -4.34 1.44 10.14
C HIS A 54 -2.84 1.77 10.08
N PRO A 55 -1.93 0.83 10.39
CA PRO A 55 -0.47 0.98 10.28
C PRO A 55 -0.01 0.87 8.82
N ASP A 56 -0.46 1.77 7.97
CA ASP A 56 -0.48 1.65 6.50
C ASP A 56 0.10 2.90 5.80
N VAL A 57 0.98 3.66 6.46
CA VAL A 57 1.59 4.85 5.86
C VAL A 57 2.24 4.47 4.53
N MET A 58 2.03 5.34 3.52
CA MET A 58 2.39 5.11 2.13
C MET A 58 1.58 4.00 1.43
N THR A 59 0.43 3.56 1.95
CA THR A 59 -0.46 2.63 1.23
C THR A 59 -1.09 3.27 -0.01
N VAL A 60 -1.45 2.44 -0.98
CA VAL A 60 -2.09 2.87 -2.24
C VAL A 60 -3.38 2.11 -2.50
N GLU A 61 -4.31 2.76 -3.18
CA GLU A 61 -5.45 2.12 -3.82
C GLU A 61 -5.47 2.48 -5.31
N MET A 62 -5.89 1.55 -6.15
CA MET A 62 -5.83 1.69 -7.60
C MET A 62 -7.13 1.23 -8.25
N ALA A 63 -7.70 2.10 -9.08
CA ALA A 63 -8.79 1.79 -9.98
C ALA A 63 -8.35 1.92 -11.44
N PHE A 64 -8.84 1.02 -12.27
CA PHE A 64 -8.62 1.03 -13.72
C PHE A 64 -9.96 0.82 -14.43
N TYR A 65 -10.21 1.61 -15.47
CA TYR A 65 -11.45 1.60 -16.25
C TYR A 65 -12.71 1.70 -15.38
N GLY A 66 -12.63 2.47 -14.29
CA GLY A 66 -13.75 2.70 -13.36
C GLY A 66 -13.94 1.63 -12.28
N ASP A 67 -13.18 0.54 -12.30
CA ASP A 67 -13.26 -0.51 -11.26
C ASP A 67 -12.11 -0.39 -10.27
N LEU A 68 -12.41 -0.52 -8.97
CA LEU A 68 -11.41 -0.58 -7.91
C LEU A 68 -10.82 -1.99 -7.82
N LEU A 69 -9.60 -2.15 -8.35
CA LEU A 69 -8.87 -3.43 -8.45
C LEU A 69 -8.04 -3.69 -7.19
N SER A 70 -7.29 -2.68 -6.75
CA SER A 70 -6.52 -2.71 -5.51
C SER A 70 -7.17 -1.76 -4.51
N LYS A 71 -7.80 -2.33 -3.48
CA LYS A 71 -8.47 -1.57 -2.42
C LYS A 71 -7.78 -1.77 -1.10
N ASP A 72 -7.91 -0.80 -0.20
CA ASP A 72 -7.65 -1.05 1.20
C ASP A 72 -8.76 -1.95 1.79
N ILE A 73 -8.42 -2.75 2.80
CA ILE A 73 -9.30 -3.77 3.39
C ILE A 73 -10.36 -3.20 4.32
N GLY A 74 -10.18 -1.96 4.77
CA GLY A 74 -11.09 -1.30 5.71
C GLY A 74 -11.25 -2.08 7.02
N SER A 75 -12.31 -1.80 7.78
CA SER A 75 -12.54 -2.40 9.10
C SER A 75 -13.86 -3.17 9.14
N SER A 76 -13.84 -4.41 9.65
CA SER A 76 -15.03 -5.27 9.82
C SER A 76 -15.71 -5.13 11.19
N GLY A 77 -15.29 -4.14 11.98
CA GLY A 77 -15.74 -3.85 13.34
C GLY A 77 -14.67 -4.16 14.40
N TYR A 78 -14.46 -3.25 15.34
CA TYR A 78 -13.32 -3.26 16.29
C TYR A 78 -13.26 -4.49 17.22
N SER A 79 -14.37 -5.20 17.40
CA SER A 79 -14.44 -6.41 18.23
C SER A 79 -14.19 -7.71 17.46
N SER A 80 -13.98 -7.65 16.14
CA SER A 80 -13.74 -8.85 15.35
C SER A 80 -12.29 -9.33 15.52
N LYS A 81 -12.11 -10.65 15.51
CA LYS A 81 -10.77 -11.26 15.59
C LYS A 81 -9.90 -10.86 14.38
N ILE A 82 -10.51 -10.86 13.19
CA ILE A 82 -9.83 -10.50 11.94
C ILE A 82 -9.38 -9.03 11.94
N PHE A 83 -10.08 -8.13 12.65
CA PHE A 83 -9.66 -6.74 12.77
C PHE A 83 -8.25 -6.64 13.38
N ASN A 84 -8.04 -7.26 14.55
CA ASN A 84 -6.77 -7.16 15.26
C ASN A 84 -5.68 -8.04 14.67
N GLU A 85 -6.01 -9.22 14.14
CA GLU A 85 -4.98 -10.15 13.66
C GLU A 85 -4.59 -9.95 12.21
N TRP A 86 -5.41 -9.25 11.41
CA TRP A 86 -5.18 -9.03 9.98
C TRP A 86 -5.43 -7.59 9.53
N GLN A 87 -6.65 -7.06 9.72
CA GLN A 87 -7.01 -5.78 9.09
C GLN A 87 -6.21 -4.58 9.61
N HIS A 88 -5.70 -4.70 10.82
CA HIS A 88 -4.90 -3.68 11.48
C HIS A 88 -3.39 -4.01 11.43
N LYS A 89 -2.96 -4.81 10.44
CA LYS A 89 -1.56 -5.23 10.24
C LYS A 89 -0.98 -4.61 8.99
N THR A 90 0.26 -4.13 9.07
CA THR A 90 0.93 -3.43 7.95
C THR A 90 1.00 -4.31 6.70
N ILE A 91 1.30 -5.60 6.88
CA ILE A 91 1.40 -6.56 5.78
C ILE A 91 0.08 -6.73 5.03
N ALA A 92 -1.05 -6.35 5.61
CA ALA A 92 -2.36 -6.41 4.97
C ALA A 92 -2.62 -5.22 4.01
N HIS A 93 -1.72 -4.24 3.95
CA HIS A 93 -1.86 -3.04 3.12
C HIS A 93 -0.81 -2.98 2.01
N ASN A 94 -1.03 -2.08 1.04
CA ASN A 94 -0.18 -1.95 -0.14
C ASN A 94 1.02 -1.03 0.14
N THR A 95 1.86 -1.42 1.10
CA THR A 95 3.02 -0.65 1.56
C THR A 95 4.21 -1.56 1.89
N ILE A 96 5.27 -1.01 2.45
CA ILE A 96 6.42 -1.77 2.95
C ILE A 96 6.24 -2.11 4.42
N THR A 97 6.61 -3.33 4.78
CA THR A 97 6.73 -3.83 6.16
C THR A 97 8.20 -4.05 6.50
N ILE A 98 8.62 -3.66 7.71
CA ILE A 98 10.00 -3.81 8.20
C ILE A 98 10.08 -4.95 9.21
N ASN A 99 11.01 -5.89 9.02
CA ASN A 99 11.26 -7.03 9.92
C ASN A 99 9.98 -7.82 10.29
N ARG A 100 9.00 -7.86 9.38
CA ARG A 100 7.67 -8.46 9.60
C ARG A 100 6.97 -7.90 10.84
N GLN A 101 7.17 -6.61 11.13
CA GLN A 101 6.52 -5.90 12.23
C GLN A 101 5.62 -4.81 11.66
N ASP A 102 4.52 -4.56 12.37
CA ASP A 102 3.65 -3.44 12.06
C ASP A 102 4.38 -2.10 12.20
N GLN A 103 3.99 -1.12 11.39
CA GLN A 103 4.38 0.26 11.59
C GLN A 103 3.98 0.66 13.00
N THR A 104 4.97 1.01 13.81
CA THR A 104 4.73 1.43 15.18
C THR A 104 4.71 2.95 15.21
N TYR A 105 3.54 3.50 15.54
CA TYR A 105 3.39 4.92 15.81
C TYR A 105 3.94 5.23 17.21
N THR A 106 5.25 5.06 17.36
CA THR A 106 5.93 5.43 18.60
C THR A 106 6.01 6.96 18.60
N PRO A 107 5.37 7.67 19.55
CA PRO A 107 5.42 9.12 19.57
C PRO A 107 6.88 9.55 19.74
N VAL A 108 7.44 10.19 18.72
CA VAL A 108 8.77 10.79 18.78
C VAL A 108 8.66 12.10 19.57
N GLY A 109 8.36 12.00 20.87
CA GLY A 109 7.89 13.14 21.66
C GLY A 109 6.48 13.60 21.24
N GLU A 110 5.79 14.29 22.16
CA GLU A 110 4.50 14.98 22.02
C GLU A 110 3.64 14.67 20.76
N GLY A 111 3.19 13.42 20.59
CA GLY A 111 2.18 13.09 19.58
C GLY A 111 2.56 13.37 18.12
N ILE A 112 3.86 13.33 17.77
CA ILE A 112 4.32 13.46 16.39
C ILE A 112 4.16 12.11 15.69
N TRP A 113 3.24 12.06 14.72
CA TRP A 113 2.97 10.90 13.88
C TRP A 113 3.80 10.97 12.58
N PRO A 114 3.92 9.88 11.81
CA PRO A 114 4.52 9.96 10.49
C PRO A 114 3.68 10.88 9.59
N GLU A 115 4.14 12.11 9.46
CA GLU A 115 3.56 13.11 8.56
C GLU A 115 4.05 12.84 7.13
N GLY A 116 3.10 12.82 6.20
CA GLY A 116 3.39 12.70 4.79
C GLY A 116 3.80 14.04 4.22
N ILE A 117 5.07 14.18 3.85
CA ILE A 117 5.61 15.37 3.19
C ILE A 117 5.54 15.14 1.68
N VAL A 118 4.72 15.92 0.97
CA VAL A 118 4.71 15.90 -0.50
C VAL A 118 5.90 16.72 -1.01
N GLU A 119 6.90 16.03 -1.59
CA GLU A 119 8.10 16.66 -2.15
C GLU A 119 7.86 17.19 -3.57
N TYR A 120 6.99 16.54 -4.33
CA TYR A 120 6.60 16.93 -5.68
C TYR A 120 5.17 16.47 -5.99
N TYR A 121 4.41 17.30 -6.70
CA TYR A 121 3.08 16.97 -7.16
C TYR A 121 2.73 17.69 -8.47
N ASP A 122 2.19 16.94 -9.43
CA ASP A 122 1.42 17.42 -10.57
C ASP A 122 0.26 16.45 -10.89
N GLU A 123 -0.47 16.69 -11.98
CA GLU A 123 -1.64 15.87 -12.35
C GLU A 123 -1.34 14.39 -12.63
N GLN A 124 -0.08 14.02 -12.87
CA GLN A 124 0.35 12.68 -13.27
C GLN A 124 1.47 12.12 -12.41
N HIS A 125 2.05 12.88 -11.50
CA HIS A 125 3.22 12.48 -10.72
C HIS A 125 3.13 13.01 -9.29
N ILE A 126 3.32 12.11 -8.34
CA ILE A 126 3.51 12.45 -6.94
C ILE A 126 4.80 11.84 -6.41
N ARG A 127 5.53 12.61 -5.61
CA ARG A 127 6.61 12.12 -4.77
C ARG A 127 6.35 12.53 -3.34
N ALA A 128 6.21 11.56 -2.46
CA ALA A 128 5.96 11.80 -1.04
C ALA A 128 6.99 11.11 -0.17
N LYS A 129 7.33 11.74 0.95
CA LYS A 129 8.28 11.26 1.95
C LYS A 129 7.60 11.21 3.32
N SER A 130 7.77 10.10 4.04
CA SER A 130 7.38 9.99 5.44
C SER A 130 8.58 9.58 6.26
N LYS A 131 8.84 10.29 7.36
CA LYS A 131 10.03 10.08 8.20
C LYS A 131 9.67 9.28 9.43
N ASN A 132 10.61 8.47 9.90
CA ASN A 132 10.44 7.65 11.10
C ASN A 132 9.12 6.85 11.09
N VAL A 133 8.77 6.23 9.95
CA VAL A 133 7.62 5.31 9.86
C VAL A 133 7.84 4.10 10.78
N TYR A 134 9.10 3.69 10.88
CA TYR A 134 9.64 2.90 11.99
C TYR A 134 10.79 3.70 12.61
N GLU A 135 11.25 3.31 13.79
CA GLU A 135 12.42 3.94 14.42
C GLU A 135 13.62 3.96 13.45
N CYS A 136 14.09 5.16 13.13
CA CYS A 136 15.20 5.40 12.21
C CYS A 136 14.99 4.86 10.78
N VAL A 137 13.73 4.72 10.33
CA VAL A 137 13.39 4.33 8.96
C VAL A 137 12.55 5.40 8.27
N ASP A 138 13.05 5.91 7.15
CA ASP A 138 12.37 6.86 6.27
C ASP A 138 11.84 6.14 5.02
N TYR A 139 10.63 6.52 4.62
CA TYR A 139 9.98 6.10 3.38
C TYR A 139 9.96 7.22 2.36
N THR A 140 10.14 6.90 1.09
CA THR A 140 9.89 7.81 -0.02
C THR A 140 9.24 7.03 -1.16
N ARG A 141 8.06 7.45 -1.61
CA ARG A 141 7.32 6.81 -2.69
C ARG A 141 7.11 7.81 -3.83
N ASP A 142 7.59 7.46 -5.01
CA ASP A 142 7.54 8.27 -6.23
C ASP A 142 6.70 7.53 -7.26
N MET A 143 5.51 8.06 -7.57
CA MET A 143 4.51 7.39 -8.38
C MET A 143 4.07 8.24 -9.56
N LYS A 144 4.01 7.62 -10.75
CA LYS A 144 3.62 8.28 -11.99
C LYS A 144 2.51 7.51 -12.67
N VAL A 145 1.46 8.22 -13.08
CA VAL A 145 0.34 7.69 -13.85
C VAL A 145 0.50 8.10 -15.31
N LYS A 146 0.47 7.13 -16.23
CA LYS A 146 0.49 7.38 -17.66
C LYS A 146 -0.46 6.43 -18.36
N GLU A 147 -1.53 6.97 -18.94
CA GLU A 147 -2.58 6.20 -19.61
C GLU A 147 -3.10 5.08 -18.67
N ASN A 148 -2.95 3.82 -19.07
CA ASN A 148 -3.35 2.62 -18.34
C ASN A 148 -2.22 2.02 -17.47
N LYS A 149 -1.15 2.78 -17.20
CA LYS A 149 0.00 2.35 -16.42
C LYS A 149 0.26 3.22 -15.20
N ILE A 150 0.75 2.59 -14.14
CA ILE A 150 1.30 3.25 -12.96
C ILE A 150 2.73 2.75 -12.75
N TYR A 151 3.67 3.69 -12.61
CA TYR A 151 5.04 3.40 -12.22
C TYR A 151 5.20 3.76 -10.75
N ASP A 152 5.69 2.82 -9.96
CA ASP A 152 5.86 2.95 -8.52
C ASP A 152 7.32 2.69 -8.14
N GLN A 153 7.98 3.72 -7.63
CA GLN A 153 9.30 3.62 -7.03
C GLN A 153 9.19 3.86 -5.54
N PHE A 154 9.30 2.80 -4.75
CA PHE A 154 9.24 2.87 -3.30
C PHE A 154 10.64 2.67 -2.71
N SER A 155 11.21 3.74 -2.16
CA SER A 155 12.52 3.76 -1.51
C SER A 155 12.40 3.69 0.01
N VAL A 156 13.26 2.89 0.63
CA VAL A 156 13.45 2.81 2.07
C VAL A 156 14.87 3.22 2.41
N LYS A 157 15.02 4.06 3.43
CA LYS A 157 16.31 4.41 4.01
C LYS A 157 16.27 4.17 5.51
N ALA A 158 17.19 3.35 5.98
CA ALA A 158 17.37 2.97 7.37
C ALA A 158 18.83 3.15 7.80
N VAL A 159 19.05 3.19 9.11
CA VAL A 159 20.38 3.26 9.73
C VAL A 159 21.06 1.89 9.82
N GLU A 160 20.27 0.82 9.91
CA GLU A 160 20.70 -0.57 10.04
C GLU A 160 20.21 -1.42 8.87
N ASP A 161 20.78 -2.62 8.74
CA ASP A 161 20.35 -3.61 7.75
C ASP A 161 19.07 -4.30 8.24
N LEU A 162 18.01 -4.26 7.43
CA LEU A 162 16.67 -4.69 7.82
C LEU A 162 16.08 -5.61 6.75
N GLU A 163 15.16 -6.50 7.15
CA GLU A 163 14.31 -7.22 6.21
C GLU A 163 13.14 -6.33 5.80
N LEU A 164 12.88 -6.24 4.51
CA LEU A 164 11.90 -5.34 3.89
C LEU A 164 10.95 -6.18 3.03
N ASP A 165 9.66 -6.07 3.31
CA ASP A 165 8.61 -6.68 2.50
C ASP A 165 7.77 -5.60 1.84
N TYR A 166 7.92 -5.42 0.54
CA TYR A 166 6.96 -4.67 -0.26
C TYR A 166 5.74 -5.54 -0.54
N ALA A 167 4.53 -5.08 -0.22
CA ALA A 167 3.30 -5.80 -0.50
C ALA A 167 2.39 -5.02 -1.46
N PHE A 168 1.75 -5.74 -2.38
CA PHE A 168 0.66 -5.25 -3.21
C PHE A 168 -0.41 -6.32 -3.39
N TYR A 169 -1.67 -5.96 -3.21
CA TYR A 169 -2.81 -6.86 -3.33
C TYR A 169 -3.80 -6.37 -4.39
N SER A 170 -4.41 -7.31 -5.12
CA SER A 170 -5.43 -7.01 -6.11
C SER A 170 -6.52 -8.09 -6.15
N LYS A 171 -7.71 -7.68 -6.58
CA LYS A 171 -8.74 -8.60 -7.06
C LYS A 171 -8.30 -9.28 -8.35
N GLY A 172 -8.94 -10.41 -8.63
CA GLY A 172 -8.73 -11.20 -9.84
C GLY A 172 -8.09 -12.55 -9.55
N GLU A 173 -8.26 -13.49 -10.47
CA GLU A 173 -7.55 -14.76 -10.42
C GLU A 173 -6.08 -14.53 -10.75
N CYS A 174 -5.18 -15.10 -9.96
CA CYS A 174 -3.75 -14.91 -10.15
C CYS A 174 -3.19 -15.91 -11.17
N ILE A 175 -2.56 -15.38 -12.22
CA ILE A 175 -1.86 -16.16 -13.25
C ILE A 175 -0.36 -15.86 -13.14
N ILE A 176 0.42 -16.93 -13.03
CA ILE A 176 1.87 -16.89 -12.86
C ILE A 176 2.50 -17.75 -13.96
N GLU A 177 3.35 -17.14 -14.77
CA GLU A 177 4.06 -17.84 -15.86
C GLU A 177 5.44 -18.35 -15.41
N ASN A 178 6.06 -17.68 -14.43
CA ASN A 178 7.35 -18.09 -13.87
C ASN A 178 7.23 -19.42 -13.11
N GLU A 179 8.33 -20.18 -13.07
CA GLU A 179 8.44 -21.34 -12.18
C GLU A 179 8.38 -20.90 -10.71
N TYR A 180 7.71 -21.69 -9.88
CA TYR A 180 7.55 -21.40 -8.47
C TYR A 180 7.58 -22.68 -7.64
N GLU A 181 7.99 -22.54 -6.38
CA GLU A 181 7.83 -23.55 -5.34
C GLU A 181 6.69 -23.16 -4.39
N LYS A 182 5.94 -24.14 -3.88
CA LYS A 182 4.95 -23.88 -2.83
C LYS A 182 5.65 -23.86 -1.49
N VAL A 183 5.32 -22.88 -0.66
CA VAL A 183 5.82 -22.77 0.72
C VAL A 183 4.64 -22.65 1.68
N ASP A 184 4.78 -23.20 2.88
CA ASP A 184 3.67 -23.24 3.84
C ASP A 184 3.50 -21.92 4.60
N SER A 185 4.59 -21.19 4.83
CA SER A 185 4.61 -19.96 5.60
C SER A 185 5.80 -19.08 5.21
N ILE A 186 5.60 -17.76 5.32
CA ILE A 186 6.67 -16.75 5.23
C ILE A 186 6.77 -15.89 6.50
N GLY A 187 6.05 -16.26 7.56
CA GLY A 187 5.98 -15.59 8.86
C GLY A 187 4.84 -16.15 9.71
N GLU A 188 5.02 -16.14 11.04
CA GLU A 188 4.13 -16.83 11.99
C GLU A 188 3.27 -15.86 12.83
N SER A 189 3.43 -14.55 12.64
CA SER A 189 2.79 -13.50 13.45
C SER A 189 2.62 -12.20 12.66
N GLU A 190 2.05 -11.17 13.29
CA GLU A 190 1.89 -9.82 12.71
C GLU A 190 1.18 -9.80 11.34
N GLY A 191 0.17 -10.67 11.18
CA GLY A 191 -0.64 -10.79 9.98
C GLY A 191 -0.13 -11.85 9.00
N TYR A 192 1.17 -12.17 9.04
CA TYR A 192 1.76 -13.18 8.14
C TYR A 192 1.15 -14.58 8.31
N GLN A 193 0.67 -14.91 9.52
CA GLN A 193 -0.05 -16.16 9.80
C GLN A 193 -1.38 -16.31 9.04
N HIS A 194 -1.87 -15.23 8.42
CA HIS A 194 -3.08 -15.22 7.61
C HIS A 194 -2.83 -15.23 6.10
N LEU A 195 -1.56 -15.33 5.68
CA LEU A 195 -1.19 -15.56 4.30
C LEU A 195 -1.24 -17.06 3.99
N PHE A 196 -1.79 -17.43 2.84
CA PHE A 196 -1.95 -18.83 2.43
C PHE A 196 -1.82 -18.98 0.91
N ASP A 197 -1.78 -20.23 0.41
CA ASP A 197 -1.52 -20.54 -1.02
C ASP A 197 -0.26 -19.83 -1.55
N ILE A 198 0.81 -19.88 -0.74
CA ILE A 198 2.03 -19.11 -0.96
C ILE A 198 2.93 -19.82 -1.98
N LYS A 199 3.36 -19.05 -2.97
CA LYS A 199 4.24 -19.48 -4.06
C LYS A 199 5.49 -18.61 -4.03
N LYS A 200 6.66 -19.23 -3.86
CA LYS A 200 7.96 -18.56 -3.91
C LYS A 200 8.52 -18.66 -5.33
N ILE A 201 8.85 -17.53 -5.91
CA ILE A 201 9.53 -17.38 -7.19
C ILE A 201 10.97 -16.98 -6.87
N ASP A 202 11.89 -17.92 -7.05
CA ASP A 202 13.33 -17.71 -6.90
C ASP A 202 13.92 -17.47 -8.29
N ASN A 203 13.67 -16.26 -8.82
CA ASN A 203 14.09 -15.87 -10.16
C ASN A 203 14.75 -14.50 -10.13
N ARG A 204 15.88 -14.37 -10.83
CA ARG A 204 16.64 -13.12 -10.98
C ARG A 204 16.17 -12.28 -12.16
N ASP A 205 15.35 -12.85 -13.04
CA ASP A 205 14.76 -12.16 -14.18
C ASP A 205 13.50 -11.39 -13.76
N THR A 206 13.03 -10.53 -14.66
CA THR A 206 11.76 -9.81 -14.52
C THR A 206 10.61 -10.78 -14.17
N VAL A 207 9.88 -10.48 -13.10
CA VAL A 207 8.69 -11.23 -12.67
C VAL A 207 7.46 -10.42 -13.04
N THR A 208 6.53 -11.04 -13.75
CA THR A 208 5.22 -10.45 -14.07
C THR A 208 4.11 -11.35 -13.57
N VAL A 209 3.25 -10.79 -12.73
CA VAL A 209 2.08 -11.47 -12.16
C VAL A 209 0.84 -10.85 -12.75
N LYS A 210 -0.07 -11.66 -13.28
CA LYS A 210 -1.33 -11.19 -13.86
C LYS A 210 -2.47 -11.48 -12.91
N PHE A 211 -3.32 -10.48 -12.70
CA PHE A 211 -4.59 -10.60 -12.00
C PHE A 211 -5.71 -10.48 -13.02
N GLU A 212 -6.34 -11.60 -13.33
CA GLU A 212 -7.39 -11.70 -14.33
C GLU A 212 -8.76 -11.43 -13.70
N LEU A 213 -9.45 -10.41 -14.20
CA LEU A 213 -10.85 -10.10 -13.91
C LEU A 213 -11.73 -10.53 -15.09
N GLU A 214 -13.04 -10.30 -15.03
CA GLU A 214 -13.98 -10.70 -16.09
C GLU A 214 -13.63 -10.09 -17.46
N ASP A 215 -13.40 -8.77 -17.47
CA ASP A 215 -13.26 -7.94 -18.68
C ASP A 215 -11.88 -7.30 -18.85
N LYS A 216 -10.97 -7.50 -17.88
CA LYS A 216 -9.63 -6.88 -17.88
C LYS A 216 -8.58 -7.73 -17.19
N ILE A 217 -7.32 -7.41 -17.45
CA ILE A 217 -6.15 -8.05 -16.86
C ILE A 217 -5.25 -6.95 -16.30
N LEU A 218 -4.94 -7.02 -15.01
CA LEU A 218 -3.90 -6.20 -14.39
C LEU A 218 -2.59 -7.00 -14.35
N SER A 219 -1.56 -6.48 -15.00
CA SER A 219 -0.19 -6.99 -14.92
C SER A 219 0.61 -6.18 -13.91
N VAL A 220 1.27 -6.87 -13.00
CA VAL A 220 2.20 -6.29 -12.01
C VAL A 220 3.58 -6.83 -12.29
N THR A 221 4.48 -5.93 -12.69
CA THR A 221 5.84 -6.27 -13.12
C THR A 221 6.86 -5.67 -12.18
N THR A 222 7.82 -6.48 -11.74
CA THR A 222 8.96 -6.06 -10.92
C THR A 222 10.25 -6.65 -11.46
N GLU A 223 11.34 -5.94 -11.25
CA GLU A 223 12.71 -6.42 -11.49
C GLU A 223 13.35 -6.72 -10.13
N PRO A 224 13.39 -8.00 -9.71
CA PRO A 224 14.03 -8.38 -8.45
C PRO A 224 15.55 -8.14 -8.50
N ASP A 225 16.13 -7.68 -7.40
CA ASP A 225 17.59 -7.65 -7.21
C ASP A 225 18.10 -9.08 -6.97
N GLU A 226 19.42 -9.31 -7.05
CA GLU A 226 20.01 -10.65 -6.85
C GLU A 226 19.68 -11.31 -5.50
N ASP A 227 19.41 -10.51 -4.46
CA ASP A 227 19.06 -10.92 -3.10
C ASP A 227 17.55 -10.89 -2.82
N SER A 228 16.73 -10.61 -3.83
CA SER A 228 15.28 -10.52 -3.69
C SER A 228 14.61 -11.89 -3.77
N VAL A 229 13.54 -12.05 -3.00
CA VAL A 229 12.61 -13.18 -3.16
C VAL A 229 11.22 -12.64 -3.44
N VAL A 230 10.56 -13.14 -4.49
CA VAL A 230 9.19 -12.77 -4.82
C VAL A 230 8.25 -13.87 -4.34
N TYR A 231 7.23 -13.50 -3.59
CA TYR A 231 6.16 -14.37 -3.14
C TYR A 231 4.85 -13.95 -3.74
N ILE A 232 4.07 -14.92 -4.22
CA ILE A 232 2.66 -14.72 -4.53
C ILE A 232 1.85 -15.36 -3.42
N VAL A 233 0.96 -14.59 -2.81
CA VAL A 233 0.19 -14.99 -1.65
C VAL A 233 -1.30 -14.81 -1.92
N ASN A 234 -2.12 -15.61 -1.25
CA ASN A 234 -3.52 -15.30 -1.04
C ASN A 234 -3.70 -14.81 0.41
N SER A 235 -4.69 -13.96 0.61
CA SER A 235 -4.96 -13.27 1.87
C SER A 235 -6.44 -12.98 2.02
N TYR A 236 -6.87 -12.70 3.24
CA TYR A 236 -8.24 -12.25 3.48
C TYR A 236 -8.43 -10.77 3.14
N VAL A 237 -9.68 -10.36 2.95
CA VAL A 237 -10.07 -8.95 2.80
C VAL A 237 -10.67 -8.47 4.12
N ASN A 238 -11.99 -8.34 4.19
CA ASN A 238 -12.70 -7.86 5.38
C ASN A 238 -13.35 -9.00 6.18
N ASN A 239 -13.33 -10.22 5.68
CA ASN A 239 -13.83 -11.41 6.35
C ASN A 239 -13.13 -12.66 5.79
N PHE A 240 -13.30 -13.81 6.46
CA PHE A 240 -12.63 -15.06 6.07
C PHE A 240 -13.16 -15.72 4.79
N ASN A 241 -14.27 -15.24 4.22
CA ASN A 241 -14.83 -15.73 2.96
C ASN A 241 -14.49 -14.83 1.76
N ASP A 242 -13.95 -13.63 1.99
CA ASP A 242 -13.52 -12.71 0.94
C ASP A 242 -11.98 -12.71 0.90
N THR A 243 -11.42 -13.09 -0.23
CA THR A 243 -9.98 -13.31 -0.39
C THR A 243 -9.44 -12.58 -1.61
N ARG A 244 -8.16 -12.25 -1.59
CA ARG A 244 -7.47 -11.59 -2.70
C ARG A 244 -6.03 -12.07 -2.79
N TYR A 245 -5.52 -12.08 -4.01
CA TYR A 245 -4.12 -12.37 -4.25
C TYR A 245 -3.25 -11.13 -4.05
N GLY A 246 -1.98 -11.36 -3.75
CA GLY A 246 -0.98 -10.32 -3.66
C GLY A 246 0.41 -10.81 -4.05
N ILE A 247 1.27 -9.84 -4.33
CA ILE A 247 2.70 -10.00 -4.55
C ILE A 247 3.42 -9.40 -3.35
N ILE A 248 4.38 -10.13 -2.80
CA ILE A 248 5.31 -9.66 -1.78
C ILE A 248 6.73 -9.77 -2.33
N ILE A 249 7.49 -8.68 -2.29
CA ILE A 249 8.89 -8.65 -2.69
C ILE A 249 9.71 -8.46 -1.42
N ARG A 250 10.44 -9.50 -1.03
CA ARG A 250 11.29 -9.50 0.17
C ARG A 250 12.74 -9.18 -0.20
N ARG A 251 13.36 -8.25 0.52
CA ARG A 251 14.78 -7.89 0.40
C ARG A 251 15.39 -7.69 1.79
N ASN A 252 16.70 -7.81 1.90
CA ASN A 252 17.44 -7.32 3.07
C ASN A 252 18.22 -6.08 2.65
N GLY A 253 18.27 -5.04 3.47
CA GLY A 253 19.02 -3.84 3.14
C GLY A 253 18.74 -2.66 4.05
N LYS A 254 19.74 -1.80 4.24
CA LYS A 254 19.55 -0.48 4.85
C LYS A 254 19.02 0.59 3.88
N GLU A 255 19.34 0.45 2.60
CA GLU A 255 18.86 1.34 1.54
C GLU A 255 18.42 0.45 0.36
N ARG A 256 17.13 0.47 0.04
CA ARG A 256 16.53 -0.33 -1.03
C ARG A 256 15.48 0.47 -1.79
N ILE A 257 15.33 0.13 -3.06
CA ILE A 257 14.37 0.74 -3.98
C ILE A 257 13.59 -0.38 -4.67
N PHE A 258 12.29 -0.41 -4.46
CA PHE A 258 11.37 -1.30 -5.16
C PHE A 258 10.80 -0.56 -6.37
N ASN A 259 11.01 -1.10 -7.56
CA ASN A 259 10.42 -0.58 -8.79
C ASN A 259 9.34 -1.55 -9.26
N VAL A 260 8.09 -1.10 -9.27
CA VAL A 260 6.93 -1.89 -9.68
C VAL A 260 6.16 -1.13 -10.73
N THR A 261 5.78 -1.82 -11.81
CA THR A 261 4.92 -1.28 -12.85
C THR A 261 3.58 -2.01 -12.83
N TYR A 262 2.51 -1.24 -12.85
CA TYR A 262 1.14 -1.72 -12.97
C TYR A 262 0.65 -1.37 -14.37
N GLU A 263 0.08 -2.32 -15.09
CA GLU A 263 -0.55 -2.09 -16.38
C GLU A 263 -1.88 -2.84 -16.46
N CYS A 264 -2.98 -2.13 -16.69
CA CYS A 264 -4.28 -2.74 -16.86
C CYS A 264 -4.73 -2.67 -18.32
N VAL A 265 -5.18 -3.79 -18.89
CA VAL A 265 -5.70 -3.84 -20.26
C VAL A 265 -7.08 -4.49 -20.28
N MET A 266 -7.97 -3.98 -21.12
CA MET A 266 -9.25 -4.62 -21.41
C MET A 266 -9.03 -5.90 -22.24
N LYS A 267 -9.89 -6.91 -22.06
CA LYS A 267 -9.91 -8.14 -22.85
C LYS A 267 -10.64 -7.98 -24.18
#